data_AF-A0AAD7DLY6-F1
#
_entry.id   AF-A0AAD7DLY6-F1
#
_cell.length_a   1.000
_cell.length_b   1.000
_cell.length_c   1.000
_cell.angle_alpha   90.00
_cell.angle_beta   90.00
_cell.angle_gamma   90.00
#
_symmetry.space_group_name_H-M   'P 1'
#
loop_
_entity.id
_entity.type
_entity.pdbx_description
1 polymer ?
#
loop_
_entity_poly.entity_id
_entity_poly.type
_entity_poly.pdbx_seq_one_letter_code
_entity_poly.pdbx_strand_id
1 'polypeptide(L)'
;TLTGYIYAVDRFLAFCIAETIPTKFQLPADEFVLCAFATSGAGIHSGSMARNNMVALKGWHIAGTTMTGPFSLHCVLAGVENFAPDSLKRPPRPPINSVMLRTLYEGLDFTCPCNVAVFGA
;
A
#
# COMPACT_ATOMS: atom_id res chain seq x y z
N THR A 1 3.12 -5.02 8.84
CA THR A 1 3.25 -5.08 10.32
C THR A 1 1.98 -4.55 10.95
N LEU A 2 1.63 -4.97 12.17
CA LEU A 2 0.39 -4.55 12.87
C LEU A 2 0.25 -3.01 12.94
N THR A 3 1.35 -2.30 13.18
CA THR A 3 1.41 -0.83 13.19
C THR A 3 0.91 -0.19 11.89
N GLY A 4 1.22 -0.81 10.73
CA GLY A 4 0.74 -0.33 9.43
C GLY A 4 -0.76 -0.51 9.26
N TYR A 5 -1.35 -1.53 9.89
CA TYR A 5 -2.81 -1.72 9.89
C TYR A 5 -3.51 -0.66 10.72
N ILE A 6 -3.01 -0.40 11.93
CA ILE A 6 -3.55 0.63 12.84
C ILE A 6 -3.50 2.00 12.17
N TYR A 7 -2.36 2.35 11.57
CA TYR A 7 -2.21 3.64 10.88
C TYR A 7 -3.19 3.84 9.72
N ALA A 8 -3.50 2.78 8.97
CA ALA A 8 -4.48 2.84 7.88
C ALA A 8 -5.92 3.05 8.40
N VAL A 9 -6.26 2.40 9.52
CA VAL A 9 -7.56 2.58 10.19
C VAL A 9 -7.70 3.99 10.76
N ASP A 10 -6.67 4.50 11.44
CA ASP A 10 -6.67 5.86 11.99
C ASP A 10 -6.85 6.91 10.88
N ARG A 11 -6.18 6.71 9.74
CA ARG A 11 -6.35 7.56 8.56
C ARG A 11 -7.76 7.54 8.01
N PHE A 12 -8.38 6.37 7.94
CA PHE A 12 -9.74 6.22 7.47
C PHE A 12 -10.74 6.90 8.43
N LEU A 13 -10.56 6.72 9.75
CA LEU A 13 -11.40 7.40 10.74
C LEU A 13 -11.23 8.92 10.69
N ALA A 14 -10.01 9.42 10.52
CA ALA A 14 -9.74 10.84 10.32
C ALA A 14 -10.44 11.39 9.06
N PHE A 15 -10.43 10.64 7.96
CA PHE A 15 -11.19 10.96 6.75
C PHE A 15 -12.71 10.99 7.03
N CYS A 16 -13.25 9.98 7.73
CA CYS A 16 -14.67 9.95 8.09
C CYS A 16 -15.09 11.14 8.96
N ILE A 17 -14.22 11.59 9.87
CA ILE A 17 -14.45 12.79 10.70
C ILE A 17 -14.45 14.05 9.81
N ALA A 18 -13.47 14.18 8.92
CA ALA A 18 -13.34 15.33 8.04
C ALA A 18 -14.53 15.48 7.06
N GLU A 19 -14.99 14.36 6.49
CA GLU A 19 -16.13 14.32 5.56
C GLU A 19 -17.49 14.19 6.26
N THR A 20 -17.53 14.24 7.59
CA THR A 20 -18.75 14.12 8.40
C THR A 20 -19.58 12.87 8.10
N ILE A 21 -18.90 11.74 7.82
CA ILE A 21 -19.55 10.47 7.47
C ILE A 21 -20.33 9.94 8.68
N PRO A 22 -21.63 9.63 8.55
CA PRO A 22 -22.40 9.03 9.63
C PRO A 22 -21.77 7.72 10.14
N THR A 23 -21.74 7.52 11.46
CA THR A 23 -21.12 6.34 12.11
C THR A 23 -21.59 5.00 11.55
N LYS A 24 -22.84 4.91 11.12
CA LYS A 24 -23.43 3.72 10.47
C LYS A 24 -22.76 3.31 9.14
N PHE A 25 -22.00 4.20 8.52
CA PHE A 25 -21.26 3.95 7.28
C PHE A 25 -19.74 3.90 7.48
N GLN A 26 -19.27 4.15 8.71
CA GLN A 26 -17.84 4.14 9.03
C GLN A 26 -17.35 2.71 9.20
N LEU A 27 -17.96 1.92 10.09
CA LEU A 27 -17.54 0.54 10.37
C LEU A 27 -18.77 -0.35 10.64
N PRO A 28 -18.97 -1.46 9.91
CA PRO A 28 -18.29 -1.83 8.66
C PRO A 28 -18.43 -0.73 7.60
N ALA A 29 -17.35 -0.42 6.90
CA ALA A 29 -17.33 0.69 5.97
C ALA A 29 -18.18 0.36 4.74
N ASP A 30 -19.03 1.30 4.34
CA ASP A 30 -19.77 1.18 3.08
C ASP A 30 -18.81 1.27 1.89
N GLU A 31 -19.09 0.54 0.81
CA GLU A 31 -18.23 0.51 -0.37
C GLU A 31 -18.06 1.90 -0.99
N PHE A 32 -19.11 2.73 -0.96
CA PHE A 32 -19.04 4.12 -1.44
C PHE A 32 -18.06 4.96 -0.61
N VAL A 33 -18.06 4.78 0.72
CA VAL A 33 -17.15 5.50 1.62
C VAL A 33 -15.71 5.05 1.43
N LEU A 34 -15.48 3.77 1.17
CA LEU A 34 -14.14 3.25 0.86
C LEU A 34 -13.62 3.78 -0.48
N CYS A 35 -14.49 3.85 -1.49
CA CYS A 35 -14.16 4.44 -2.78
C CYS A 35 -13.83 5.93 -2.64
N ALA A 36 -14.63 6.70 -1.90
CA ALA A 36 -14.37 8.10 -1.61
C ALA A 36 -13.05 8.29 -0.83
N PHE A 37 -12.77 7.41 0.14
CA PHE A 37 -11.50 7.44 0.86
C PHE A 37 -10.31 7.15 -0.07
N ALA A 38 -10.41 6.15 -0.95
CA ALA A 38 -9.36 5.83 -1.89
C ALA A 38 -9.09 6.98 -2.87
N THR A 39 -10.13 7.68 -3.35
CA THR A 39 -9.99 8.85 -4.22
C THR A 39 -9.57 10.12 -3.50
N SER A 40 -9.84 10.27 -2.19
CA SER A 40 -9.41 11.44 -1.41
C SER A 40 -7.89 11.67 -1.46
N GLY A 41 -7.12 10.60 -1.69
CA GLY A 41 -5.69 10.65 -1.86
C GLY A 41 -5.20 10.75 -3.31
N ALA A 42 -6.09 10.77 -4.30
CA ALA A 42 -5.71 10.83 -5.72
C ALA A 42 -4.91 12.11 -6.01
N GLY A 43 -3.83 11.98 -6.77
CA GLY A 43 -2.93 13.11 -7.09
C GLY A 43 -1.96 13.52 -5.97
N ILE A 44 -2.20 13.12 -4.71
CA ILE A 44 -1.38 13.47 -3.55
C ILE A 44 -0.56 12.26 -3.06
N HIS A 45 -1.13 11.06 -3.16
CA HIS A 45 -0.53 9.81 -2.71
C HIS A 45 -0.26 8.87 -3.87
N SER A 46 0.73 7.99 -3.72
CA SER A 46 0.99 6.93 -4.69
C SER A 46 -0.16 5.92 -4.70
N GLY A 47 -0.46 5.34 -5.87
CA GLY A 47 -1.44 4.24 -5.97
C GLY A 47 -1.13 3.06 -5.04
N SER A 48 0.17 2.80 -4.79
CA SER A 48 0.62 1.80 -3.81
C SER A 48 0.18 2.11 -2.37
N MET A 49 0.08 3.38 -1.99
CA MET A 49 -0.39 3.79 -0.66
C MET A 49 -1.90 3.59 -0.52
N ALA A 50 -2.68 3.98 -1.53
CA ALA A 50 -4.11 3.73 -1.56
C ALA A 50 -4.42 2.23 -1.47
N ARG A 51 -3.70 1.41 -2.26
CA ARG A 51 -3.83 -0.06 -2.20
C ARG A 51 -3.46 -0.63 -0.83
N ASN A 52 -2.37 -0.16 -0.21
CA ASN A 52 -1.96 -0.63 1.11
C ASN A 52 -3.00 -0.28 2.19
N ASN A 53 -3.57 0.93 2.16
CA ASN A 53 -4.65 1.31 3.08
C ASN A 53 -5.89 0.42 2.88
N MET A 54 -6.28 0.14 1.62
CA MET A 54 -7.42 -0.74 1.32
C MET A 54 -7.20 -2.18 1.79
N VAL A 55 -6.00 -2.72 1.59
CA VAL A 55 -5.64 -4.07 2.11
C VAL A 55 -5.69 -4.09 3.63
N ALA A 56 -5.23 -3.01 4.28
CA ALA A 56 -5.25 -2.90 5.73
C ALA A 56 -6.67 -2.83 6.30
N LEU A 57 -7.53 -1.97 5.72
CA LEU A 57 -8.95 -1.88 6.09
C LEU A 57 -9.68 -3.20 5.87
N LYS A 58 -9.44 -3.87 4.73
CA LYS A 58 -10.00 -5.19 4.46
C LYS A 58 -9.54 -6.22 5.50
N GLY A 59 -8.27 -6.21 5.90
CA GLY A 59 -7.73 -7.09 6.94
C GLY A 59 -8.36 -6.84 8.31
N TRP A 60 -8.54 -5.57 8.69
CA TRP A 60 -9.23 -5.19 9.92
C TRP A 60 -10.69 -5.63 9.90
N HIS A 61 -11.38 -5.41 8.78
CA HIS A 61 -12.75 -5.86 8.61
C HIS A 61 -12.85 -7.36 8.72
N ILE A 62 -12.08 -8.16 7.97
CA ILE A 62 -12.12 -9.63 8.04
C ILE A 62 -11.88 -10.16 9.46
N ALA A 63 -11.01 -9.51 10.23
CA ALA A 63 -10.73 -9.89 11.62
C ALA A 63 -11.93 -9.61 12.57
N GLY A 64 -12.84 -8.71 12.22
CA GLY A 64 -14.00 -8.33 13.04
C GLY A 64 -15.39 -8.61 12.45
N THR A 65 -15.54 -8.75 11.13
CA THR A 65 -16.79 -8.89 10.34
C THR A 65 -16.54 -9.30 8.87
N THR A 66 -17.48 -9.98 8.22
CA THR A 66 -17.37 -10.30 6.77
C THR A 66 -17.74 -9.10 5.90
N MET A 67 -16.76 -8.49 5.21
CA MET A 67 -17.02 -7.50 4.17
C MET A 67 -17.56 -8.17 2.89
N THR A 68 -18.70 -7.71 2.40
CA THR A 68 -19.30 -8.11 1.12
C THR A 68 -19.26 -6.91 0.17
N GLY A 69 -18.48 -6.97 -0.91
CA GLY A 69 -18.43 -5.87 -1.89
C GLY A 69 -17.62 -6.23 -3.16
N PRO A 70 -18.24 -6.26 -4.36
CA PRO A 70 -17.58 -6.59 -5.61
C PRO A 70 -17.30 -5.38 -6.53
N PHE A 71 -16.22 -5.50 -7.32
CA PHE A 71 -15.87 -4.73 -8.53
C PHE A 71 -15.55 -3.22 -8.43
N SER A 72 -16.26 -2.40 -7.64
CA SER A 72 -16.06 -0.93 -7.72
C SER A 72 -14.71 -0.48 -7.15
N LEU A 73 -14.25 -1.12 -6.07
CA LEU A 73 -12.95 -0.87 -5.45
C LEU A 73 -11.77 -1.08 -6.40
N HIS A 74 -11.84 -2.07 -7.29
CA HIS A 74 -10.76 -2.33 -8.23
C HIS A 74 -10.65 -1.20 -9.28
N CYS A 75 -11.79 -0.74 -9.81
CA CYS A 75 -11.81 0.39 -10.74
C CYS A 75 -11.33 1.68 -10.09
N VAL A 76 -11.71 1.93 -8.82
CA VAL A 76 -11.25 3.12 -8.08
C VAL A 76 -9.74 3.05 -7.81
N LEU A 77 -9.22 1.90 -7.39
CA LEU A 77 -7.77 1.73 -7.19
C LEU A 77 -6.98 1.93 -8.48
N ALA A 78 -7.48 1.39 -9.60
CA ALA A 78 -6.87 1.60 -10.92
C ALA A 78 -6.91 3.08 -11.33
N GLY A 79 -8.02 3.79 -11.05
CA GLY A 79 -8.12 5.22 -11.24
C GLY A 79 -7.08 6.00 -10.44
N VAL A 80 -6.96 5.71 -9.14
CA VAL A 80 -5.99 6.39 -8.24
C VAL A 80 -4.55 6.16 -8.70
N GLU A 81 -4.23 4.96 -9.18
CA GLU A 81 -2.89 4.66 -9.73
C GLU A 81 -2.62 5.41 -11.03
N ASN A 82 -3.62 5.54 -11.91
CA ASN A 82 -3.51 6.31 -13.15
C ASN A 82 -3.39 7.83 -12.89
N PHE A 83 -4.08 8.35 -11.87
CA PHE A 83 -4.02 9.76 -11.48
C PHE A 83 -2.81 10.12 -10.59
N ALA A 84 -2.00 9.13 -10.17
CA ALA A 84 -0.80 9.41 -9.40
C ALA A 84 0.22 10.17 -10.28
N PRO A 85 0.71 11.34 -9.85
CA PRO A 85 1.71 12.09 -10.59
C PRO A 85 2.99 11.26 -10.76
N ASP A 86 3.69 11.47 -11.87
CA ASP A 86 4.90 10.71 -12.20
C ASP A 86 6.01 10.89 -11.16
N SER A 87 5.99 12.00 -10.42
CA SER A 87 6.88 12.26 -9.28
C SER A 87 6.71 11.26 -8.13
N LEU A 88 5.54 10.65 -7.99
CA LEU A 88 5.23 9.62 -6.98
C LEU A 88 5.45 8.19 -7.50
N LYS A 89 5.73 8.04 -8.80
CA LYS A 89 6.06 6.75 -9.40
C LYS A 89 7.56 6.53 -9.25
N ARG A 90 7.94 5.37 -8.72
CA ARG A 90 9.35 4.99 -8.71
C ARG A 90 9.80 4.75 -10.15
N PRO A 91 10.95 5.29 -10.57
CA PRO A 91 11.49 4.95 -11.88
C PRO A 91 11.70 3.43 -11.96
N PRO A 92 11.60 2.84 -13.16
CA PRO A 92 11.96 1.44 -13.36
C PRO A 92 13.35 1.18 -12.77
N ARG A 93 13.53 0.05 -12.08
CA ARG A 93 14.86 -0.28 -11.56
C ARG A 93 15.84 -0.37 -12.74
N PRO A 94 17.03 0.24 -12.65
CA PRO A 94 18.05 0.07 -13.66
C PRO A 94 18.45 -1.41 -13.75
N PRO A 95 18.89 -1.87 -14.94
CA PRO A 95 19.43 -3.21 -15.07
C PRO A 95 20.65 -3.40 -14.16
N ILE A 96 20.83 -4.63 -13.68
CA ILE A 96 22.01 -5.00 -12.91
C ILE A 96 23.24 -4.82 -13.81
N ASN A 97 24.23 -4.08 -13.32
CA ASN A 97 25.50 -3.88 -14.03
C ASN A 97 26.68 -4.50 -13.25
N SER A 98 27.82 -4.63 -13.93
CA SER A 98 29.02 -5.24 -13.35
C SER A 98 29.59 -4.47 -12.16
N VAL A 99 29.37 -3.16 -12.08
CA VAL A 99 29.79 -2.34 -10.93
C VAL A 99 28.96 -2.70 -9.69
N MET A 100 27.65 -2.85 -9.82
CA MET A 100 26.76 -3.28 -8.73
C MET A 100 27.16 -4.66 -8.20
N LEU A 101 27.48 -5.62 -9.10
CA LEU A 101 27.95 -6.95 -8.70
C LEU A 101 29.30 -6.89 -7.99
N ARG A 102 30.21 -6.03 -8.45
CA ARG A 102 31.50 -5.81 -7.80
C ARG A 102 31.34 -5.20 -6.41
N THR A 103 30.52 -4.16 -6.27
CA THR A 103 30.22 -3.53 -4.97
C THR A 103 29.56 -4.51 -4.02
N LEU A 104 28.68 -5.38 -4.51
CA LEU A 104 28.11 -6.46 -3.71
C LEU A 104 29.20 -7.43 -3.23
N TYR A 105 30.05 -7.91 -4.14
CA TYR A 105 31.15 -8.83 -3.81
C TYR A 105 32.10 -8.24 -2.76
N GLU A 106 32.49 -6.98 -2.91
CA GLU A 106 33.41 -6.29 -1.98
C GLU A 106 32.79 -6.07 -0.59
N GLY A 107 31.47 -5.94 -0.50
CA GLY A 107 30.74 -5.73 0.75
C GLY A 107 30.34 -7.01 1.49
N LEU A 108 30.54 -8.19 0.90
CA LEU A 108 30.16 -9.47 1.49
C LEU A 108 31.30 -10.05 2.32
N ASP A 109 30.98 -10.48 3.54
CA ASP A 109 31.87 -11.30 4.35
C ASP A 109 31.69 -12.77 3.97
N PHE A 110 32.67 -13.33 3.25
CA PHE A 110 32.65 -14.73 2.81
C PHE A 110 32.95 -15.75 3.91
N THR A 111 33.26 -15.31 5.13
CA THR A 111 33.31 -16.20 6.29
C THR A 111 31.91 -16.48 6.86
N CYS A 112 30.91 -15.67 6.50
CA CYS A 112 29.51 -15.85 6.85
C CYS A 112 28.78 -16.72 5.79
N PRO A 113 28.26 -17.91 6.16
CA PRO A 113 27.57 -18.80 5.22
C PRO A 113 26.35 -18.16 4.51
N CYS A 114 25.67 -17.22 5.17
CA CYS A 114 24.54 -16.48 4.58
C CYS A 114 25.00 -15.63 3.38
N ASN A 115 26.12 -14.92 3.53
CA ASN A 115 26.66 -14.05 2.49
C ASN A 115 27.17 -14.85 1.27
N VAL A 116 27.75 -16.03 1.53
CA VAL A 116 28.16 -16.97 0.47
C VAL A 116 26.95 -17.45 -0.33
N ALA A 117 25.86 -17.81 0.36
CA ALA A 117 24.62 -18.23 -0.29
C ALA A 117 23.98 -17.10 -1.11
N VAL A 118 24.00 -15.85 -0.61
CA VAL A 118 23.52 -14.67 -1.35
C VAL A 118 24.33 -14.40 -2.62
N PHE A 119 25.64 -14.69 -2.62
CA PHE A 119 26.49 -14.53 -3.80
C PHE A 119 26.32 -15.66 -4.84
N GLY A 120 26.01 -16.88 -4.38
CA GLY A 120 25.87 -18.06 -5.25
C GLY A 120 24.48 -18.33 -5.81
N ALA A 121 23.46 -17.57 -5.39
CA ALA A 121 22.06 -17.67 -5.83
C ALA A 121 21.79 -16.82 -7.08
#